data_AF-A0A815JA77-F1
#
_entry.id   AF-A0A815JA77-F1
#
_cell.length_a   1.000
_cell.length_b   1.000
_cell.length_c   1.000
_cell.angle_alpha   90.00
_cell.angle_beta   90.00
_cell.angle_gamma   90.00
#
_symmetry.space_group_name_H-M   'P 1'
#
loop_
_entity.id
_entity.type
_entity.pdbx_description
1 polymer ?
#
loop_
_entity_poly.entity_id
_entity_poly.type
_entity_poly.pdbx_seq_one_letter_code
_entity_poly.pdbx_strand_id
1 'polypeptide(L)'
;MGSKSSPSDTINLKLILVSGKTAEFQFRPTTTASDVAKHVFENWPDDWGNEQRVDRYEVLRLIYQGRFLHGNVTLGALRLQQGKTTVMHLVPRENLPDSTDGDQKRKHKHDNNQDRTADHIQNAIPSHRSDTASPNSTTTGCCEGCIIL
;
A
#
# COMPACT_ATOMS: atom_id res chain seq x y z
N MET A 1 -13.94 -19.21 39.88
CA MET A 1 -12.91 -18.16 39.68
C MET A 1 -13.42 -17.16 38.66
N GLY A 2 -13.89 -15.98 39.09
CA GLY A 2 -14.32 -14.91 38.18
C GLY A 2 -13.27 -13.81 38.20
N SER A 3 -12.35 -13.82 37.24
CA SER A 3 -11.31 -12.81 37.12
C SER A 3 -11.94 -11.47 36.75
N LYS A 4 -12.23 -10.63 37.76
CA LYS A 4 -12.48 -9.20 37.58
C LYS A 4 -11.27 -8.61 36.87
N SER A 5 -11.36 -8.42 35.56
CA SER A 5 -10.37 -7.67 34.80
C SER A 5 -10.42 -6.22 35.25
N SER A 6 -9.37 -5.78 35.92
CA SER A 6 -9.11 -4.38 36.21
C SER A 6 -9.19 -3.53 34.94
N PRO A 7 -9.85 -2.36 34.95
CA PRO A 7 -9.99 -1.49 33.76
C PRO A 7 -8.64 -0.93 33.26
N SER A 8 -7.56 -1.13 34.02
CA SER A 8 -6.18 -0.80 33.64
C SER A 8 -5.61 -1.70 32.55
N ASP A 9 -6.15 -2.90 32.35
CA ASP A 9 -5.59 -3.91 31.44
C ASP A 9 -6.28 -3.95 30.07
N THR A 10 -7.04 -2.90 29.75
CA THR A 10 -7.78 -2.77 28.51
C THR A 10 -7.28 -1.62 27.64
N ILE A 11 -7.38 -1.82 26.33
CA ILE A 11 -7.01 -0.88 25.29
C ILE A 11 -8.31 -0.32 24.70
N ASN A 12 -8.43 1.00 24.68
CA ASN A 12 -9.51 1.68 23.99
C ASN A 12 -9.13 1.80 22.52
N LEU A 13 -9.96 1.26 21.64
CA LEU A 13 -9.83 1.37 20.20
C LEU A 13 -10.95 2.23 19.65
N LYS A 14 -10.58 3.28 18.93
CA LYS A 14 -11.50 4.07 18.11
C LYS A 14 -11.37 3.61 16.67
N LEU A 15 -12.36 2.88 16.20
CA LEU A 15 -12.42 2.38 14.84
C LEU A 15 -13.09 3.40 13.93
N ILE A 16 -12.47 3.70 12.80
CA ILE A 16 -12.99 4.60 11.76
C ILE A 16 -13.35 3.77 10.54
N LEU A 17 -14.61 3.80 10.15
CA LEU A 17 -15.13 3.15 8.94
C LEU A 17 -14.73 3.96 7.70
N VAL A 18 -14.66 3.33 6.52
CA VAL A 18 -14.38 4.03 5.25
C VAL A 18 -15.36 5.16 4.92
N SER A 19 -16.59 5.10 5.46
CA SER A 19 -17.57 6.19 5.35
C SER A 19 -17.25 7.42 6.23
N GLY A 20 -16.23 7.34 7.10
CA GLY A 20 -15.88 8.41 8.06
C GLY A 20 -16.58 8.29 9.42
N LYS A 21 -17.45 7.29 9.60
CA LYS A 21 -18.11 7.01 10.88
C LYS A 21 -17.12 6.41 11.87
N THR A 22 -17.27 6.71 13.15
CA THR A 22 -16.36 6.22 14.18
C THR A 22 -17.10 5.52 15.30
N ALA A 23 -16.54 4.46 15.87
CA ALA A 23 -17.05 3.83 17.09
C ALA A 23 -15.90 3.43 18.01
N GLU A 24 -16.16 3.49 19.31
CA GLU A 24 -15.17 3.18 20.34
C GLU A 24 -15.49 1.84 21.00
N PHE A 25 -14.47 1.00 21.11
CA PHE A 25 -14.55 -0.34 21.67
C PHE A 25 -13.38 -0.57 22.62
N GLN A 26 -13.62 -1.37 23.65
CA GLN A 26 -12.61 -1.68 24.65
C GLN A 26 -12.20 -3.15 24.54
N PHE A 27 -10.92 -3.41 24.26
CA PHE A 27 -10.39 -4.76 24.03
C PHE A 27 -9.21 -5.07 24.96
N ARG A 28 -8.88 -6.36 25.09
CA ARG A 28 -7.70 -6.79 25.83
C ARG A 28 -6.47 -6.77 24.92
N PRO A 29 -5.25 -6.56 25.44
CA PRO A 29 -4.01 -6.65 24.65
C PRO A 29 -3.79 -8.04 24.04
N THR A 30 -4.40 -9.08 24.61
CA THR A 30 -4.35 -10.47 24.10
C THR A 30 -5.29 -10.70 22.92
N THR A 31 -6.23 -9.79 22.65
CA THR A 31 -7.18 -9.90 21.55
C THR A 31 -6.46 -9.70 20.21
N THR A 32 -6.80 -10.54 19.23
CA THR A 32 -6.24 -10.47 17.87
C THR A 32 -7.02 -9.49 16.99
N ALA A 33 -6.41 -9.01 15.91
CA ALA A 33 -7.10 -8.14 14.94
C ALA A 33 -8.32 -8.83 14.31
N SER A 34 -8.26 -10.15 14.07
CA SER A 34 -9.40 -10.94 13.61
C SER A 34 -10.54 -11.00 14.63
N ASP A 35 -10.22 -11.18 15.92
CA ASP A 35 -11.23 -11.14 16.98
C ASP A 35 -11.87 -9.76 17.11
N VAL A 36 -11.10 -8.68 16.96
CA VAL A 36 -11.64 -7.31 16.93
C VAL A 36 -12.63 -7.16 15.77
N ALA A 37 -12.23 -7.55 14.55
CA ALA A 37 -13.10 -7.51 13.38
C ALA A 37 -14.40 -8.30 13.60
N LYS A 38 -14.29 -9.51 14.16
CA LYS A 38 -15.45 -10.34 14.49
C LYS A 38 -16.36 -9.67 15.51
N HIS A 39 -15.80 -9.13 16.59
CA HIS A 39 -16.56 -8.46 17.64
C HIS A 39 -17.34 -7.26 17.11
N VAL A 40 -16.70 -6.45 16.26
CA VAL A 40 -17.32 -5.28 15.63
C VAL A 40 -18.40 -5.69 14.64
N PHE A 41 -18.18 -6.78 13.89
CA PHE A 41 -19.18 -7.34 13.00
C PHE A 41 -20.43 -7.85 13.76
N GLU A 42 -20.25 -8.50 14.90
CA GLU A 42 -21.34 -8.95 15.77
C GLU A 42 -22.05 -7.77 16.45
N ASN A 43 -21.28 -6.77 16.92
CA ASN A 43 -21.78 -5.56 17.58
C ASN A 43 -21.75 -4.36 16.63
N TRP A 44 -22.28 -4.54 15.41
CA TRP A 44 -22.27 -3.50 14.40
C TRP A 44 -23.11 -2.30 14.89
N PRO A 45 -22.52 -1.10 15.03
CA PRO A 45 -23.26 0.07 15.48
C PRO A 45 -24.40 0.41 14.52
N ASP A 46 -25.58 0.71 15.06
CA ASP A 46 -26.75 1.10 14.24
C ASP A 46 -26.47 2.37 13.43
N ASP A 47 -25.73 3.31 14.04
CA ASP A 47 -25.21 4.53 13.42
C ASP A 47 -24.40 4.26 12.15
N TRP A 48 -23.77 3.09 12.00
CA TRP A 48 -23.02 2.75 10.79
C TRP A 48 -23.91 2.44 9.59
N GLY A 49 -25.15 2.04 9.82
CA GLY A 49 -26.09 1.64 8.80
C GLY A 49 -25.86 0.21 8.32
N ASN A 50 -26.95 -0.46 7.96
CA ASN A 50 -26.92 -1.85 7.49
C ASN A 50 -26.29 -1.99 6.09
N GLU A 51 -26.35 -0.94 5.27
CA GLU A 51 -25.78 -0.91 3.92
C GLU A 51 -24.26 -1.11 3.91
N GLN A 52 -23.58 -0.76 5.00
CA GLN A 52 -22.13 -0.88 5.11
C GLN A 52 -21.67 -2.14 5.84
N ARG A 53 -22.64 -2.96 6.27
CA ARG A 53 -22.38 -4.24 6.90
C ARG A 53 -21.90 -5.22 5.83
N VAL A 54 -20.71 -5.77 6.04
CA VAL A 54 -20.16 -6.83 5.18
C VAL A 54 -20.87 -8.16 5.41
N ASP A 55 -20.75 -9.12 4.50
CA ASP A 55 -21.30 -10.47 4.73
C ASP A 55 -20.50 -11.28 5.77
N ARG A 56 -19.20 -11.00 5.90
CA ARG A 56 -18.27 -11.79 6.75
C ARG A 56 -17.25 -10.89 7.45
N TYR A 57 -16.98 -11.16 8.73
CA TYR A 57 -15.95 -10.43 9.48
C TYR A 57 -14.54 -10.63 8.91
N GLU A 58 -14.28 -11.74 8.21
CA GLU A 58 -12.96 -12.08 7.66
C GLU A 58 -12.48 -11.13 6.56
N VAL A 59 -13.41 -10.44 5.90
CA VAL A 59 -13.04 -9.43 4.90
C VAL A 59 -12.65 -8.10 5.54
N LEU A 60 -12.93 -7.89 6.84
CA LEU A 60 -12.52 -6.66 7.51
C LEU A 60 -11.01 -6.67 7.77
N ARG A 61 -10.37 -5.56 7.45
CA ARG A 61 -8.95 -5.29 7.68
C ARG A 61 -8.81 -4.06 8.55
N LEU A 62 -7.97 -4.19 9.58
CA LEU A 62 -7.62 -3.06 10.44
C LEU A 62 -6.38 -2.38 9.86
N ILE A 63 -6.37 -1.06 9.82
CA ILE A 63 -5.22 -0.25 9.43
C ILE A 63 -4.78 0.58 10.63
N TYR A 64 -3.51 0.47 10.98
CA TYR A 64 -2.88 1.26 12.03
C TYR A 64 -1.65 1.98 11.46
N GLN A 65 -1.62 3.31 11.57
CA GLN A 65 -0.53 4.16 11.06
C GLN A 65 -0.16 3.89 9.58
N GLY A 66 -1.16 3.67 8.73
CA GLY A 66 -0.96 3.34 7.30
C GLY A 66 -0.49 1.91 7.04
N ARG A 67 -0.50 1.04 8.05
CA ARG A 67 -0.13 -0.38 7.93
C ARG A 67 -1.34 -1.26 8.15
N PHE A 68 -1.62 -2.14 7.20
CA PHE A 68 -2.65 -3.16 7.36
C PHE A 68 -2.20 -4.20 8.39
N LEU A 69 -3.06 -4.47 9.36
CA LEU A 69 -2.87 -5.48 10.38
C LEU A 69 -3.36 -6.84 9.89
N HIS A 70 -2.54 -7.86 10.10
CA HIS A 70 -2.94 -9.24 9.83
C HIS A 70 -3.83 -9.76 10.96
N GLY A 71 -4.76 -10.66 10.62
CA GLY A 71 -5.72 -11.23 11.58
C GLY A 71 -5.09 -11.84 12.83
N ASN A 72 -3.90 -12.42 12.68
CA ASN A 72 -3.16 -13.09 13.76
C ASN A 72 -2.39 -12.13 14.68
N VAL A 73 -2.32 -10.83 14.37
CA VAL A 73 -1.59 -9.84 15.18
C VAL A 73 -2.43 -9.48 16.40
N THR A 74 -1.83 -9.50 17.58
CA THR A 74 -2.48 -9.08 18.83
C THR A 74 -2.31 -7.58 19.07
N LEU A 75 -3.28 -6.97 19.75
CA LEU A 75 -3.21 -5.53 20.10
C LEU A 75 -1.98 -5.19 20.97
N GLY A 76 -1.56 -6.12 21.82
CA GLY A 76 -0.34 -5.98 22.64
C GLY A 76 0.94 -5.95 21.81
N ALA A 77 0.99 -6.63 20.66
CA ALA A 77 2.16 -6.61 19.78
C ALA A 77 2.40 -5.22 19.14
N LEU A 78 1.34 -4.39 19.06
CA LEU A 78 1.38 -3.05 18.49
C LEU A 78 1.88 -1.98 19.46
N ARG A 79 2.35 -2.38 20.66
CA ARG A 79 2.87 -1.46 21.69
C ARG A 79 1.90 -0.32 22.05
N LEU A 80 0.60 -0.59 21.97
CA LEU A 80 -0.43 0.38 22.33
C LEU A 80 -0.37 0.67 23.83
N GLN A 81 -0.46 1.95 24.21
CA GLN A 81 -0.46 2.34 25.61
C GLN A 81 -1.80 1.98 26.25
N GLN A 82 -1.76 1.15 27.29
CA GLN A 82 -2.94 0.77 28.07
C GLN A 82 -3.56 2.03 28.68
N GLY A 83 -4.88 2.15 28.60
CA GLY A 83 -5.61 3.35 29.03
C GLY A 83 -5.62 4.52 28.03
N LYS A 84 -4.94 4.44 26.88
CA LYS A 84 -5.09 5.43 25.80
C LYS A 84 -5.99 4.93 24.68
N THR A 85 -6.75 5.85 24.10
CA THR A 85 -7.54 5.60 22.90
C THR A 85 -6.65 5.58 21.67
N THR A 86 -6.58 4.43 21.01
CA THR A 86 -5.85 4.23 19.77
C THR A 86 -6.82 4.28 18.59
N VAL A 87 -6.53 5.13 17.62
CA VAL A 87 -7.35 5.23 16.40
C VAL A 87 -6.85 4.23 15.36
N MET A 88 -7.77 3.46 14.79
CA MET A 88 -7.51 2.53 13.68
C MET A 88 -8.61 2.66 12.63
N HIS A 89 -8.29 2.37 11.37
CA HIS A 89 -9.29 2.31 10.32
C HIS A 89 -9.76 0.87 10.16
N LEU A 90 -11.07 0.68 10.03
CA LEU A 90 -11.69 -0.59 9.71
C LEU A 90 -12.18 -0.50 8.27
N VAL A 91 -11.53 -1.26 7.39
CA VAL A 91 -11.84 -1.25 5.96
C VAL A 91 -12.21 -2.66 5.50
N PRO A 92 -13.27 -2.84 4.71
CA PRO A 92 -13.56 -4.13 4.12
C PRO A 92 -12.63 -4.40 2.93
N ARG A 93 -12.26 -5.67 2.71
CA ARG A 93 -11.29 -6.08 1.69
C ARG A 93 -11.73 -5.70 0.27
N GLU A 94 -13.03 -5.71 0.01
CA GLU A 94 -13.61 -5.24 -1.25
C GLU A 94 -13.35 -3.75 -1.53
N ASN A 95 -13.08 -2.94 -0.47
CA ASN A 95 -12.71 -1.54 -0.59
C ASN A 95 -11.19 -1.33 -0.61
N LEU A 96 -10.37 -2.37 -0.41
CA LEU A 96 -8.94 -2.24 -0.70
C LEU A 96 -8.77 -2.28 -2.22
N PRO A 97 -7.98 -1.36 -2.82
CA PRO A 97 -7.50 -1.57 -4.17
C PRO A 97 -6.74 -2.89 -4.21
N ASP A 98 -7.09 -3.77 -5.16
CA ASP A 98 -6.42 -5.05 -5.38
C ASP A 98 -4.91 -4.81 -5.44
N SER A 99 -4.22 -5.20 -4.37
CA SER A 99 -2.77 -5.04 -4.29
C SER A 99 -2.07 -6.16 -5.03
N THR A 100 -2.49 -6.48 -6.27
CA THR A 100 -1.71 -7.25 -7.23
C THR A 100 -2.29 -7.09 -8.63
N ASP A 101 -1.67 -6.24 -9.46
CA ASP A 101 -1.07 -6.74 -10.71
C ASP A 101 0.16 -5.87 -11.04
N GLY A 102 1.26 -6.20 -10.38
CA GLY A 102 2.57 -5.88 -10.92
C GLY A 102 2.86 -6.87 -12.04
N ASP A 103 2.26 -6.69 -13.23
CA ASP A 103 2.79 -7.38 -14.40
C ASP A 103 4.18 -6.83 -14.67
N GLN A 104 5.11 -7.76 -14.53
CA GLN A 104 6.53 -7.61 -14.76
C GLN A 104 6.75 -7.27 -16.25
N LYS A 105 6.67 -6.00 -16.64
CA LYS A 105 7.11 -5.58 -17.97
C LYS A 105 8.63 -5.49 -18.02
N ARG A 106 9.23 -6.68 -18.06
CA ARG A 106 10.35 -7.11 -18.90
C ARG A 106 11.61 -6.23 -18.89
N LYS A 107 12.61 -6.74 -18.16
CA LYS A 107 14.01 -6.91 -18.61
C LYS A 107 14.63 -5.76 -19.41
N HIS A 108 15.26 -4.82 -18.69
CA HIS A 108 16.48 -4.21 -19.19
C HIS A 108 17.60 -5.25 -19.20
N LYS A 109 17.98 -5.76 -20.38
CA LYS A 109 19.38 -6.11 -20.65
C LYS A 109 19.67 -6.00 -22.15
N HIS A 110 20.37 -4.92 -22.45
CA HIS A 110 21.25 -4.72 -23.59
C HIS A 110 22.21 -5.93 -23.72
N ASP A 111 22.26 -6.56 -24.89
CA ASP A 111 23.46 -7.14 -25.51
C ASP A 111 23.04 -7.85 -26.81
N ASN A 112 23.26 -7.20 -27.95
CA ASN A 112 23.46 -7.91 -29.21
C ASN A 112 24.47 -7.15 -30.06
N ASN A 113 25.74 -7.32 -29.70
CA ASN A 113 26.86 -7.01 -30.57
C ASN A 113 27.64 -8.31 -30.85
N GLN A 114 27.44 -8.87 -32.04
CA GLN A 114 28.40 -9.72 -32.75
C GLN A 114 27.94 -9.81 -34.21
N ASP A 115 28.51 -9.00 -35.10
CA ASP A 115 29.74 -9.29 -35.86
C ASP A 115 29.60 -10.56 -36.74
N ARG A 116 29.33 -10.39 -38.05
CA ARG A 116 30.21 -10.81 -39.17
C ARG A 116 29.55 -10.82 -40.55
N THR A 117 30.08 -9.93 -41.40
CA THR A 117 30.57 -10.13 -42.78
C THR A 117 29.66 -10.58 -43.93
N ALA A 118 29.91 -9.91 -45.08
CA ALA A 118 29.72 -10.31 -46.48
C ALA A 118 28.28 -10.18 -47.02
N ASP A 119 27.97 -9.67 -48.21
CA ASP A 119 28.67 -9.14 -49.38
C ASP A 119 27.56 -8.46 -50.24
N HIS A 120 27.92 -7.69 -51.28
CA HIS A 120 27.03 -7.23 -52.36
C HIS A 120 26.11 -6.03 -52.01
N ILE A 121 26.25 -4.83 -52.59
CA ILE A 121 25.90 -4.49 -53.99
C ILE A 121 26.63 -3.20 -54.43
N GLN A 122 27.35 -3.31 -55.55
CA GLN A 122 27.48 -2.42 -56.71
C GLN A 122 27.57 -0.88 -56.55
N ASN A 123 28.80 -0.39 -56.70
CA ASN A 123 29.25 0.77 -57.49
C ASN A 123 28.22 1.85 -57.91
N ALA A 124 28.41 3.07 -57.38
CA ALA A 124 28.29 4.31 -58.15
C ALA A 124 29.25 5.38 -57.59
N ILE A 125 29.98 6.03 -58.50
CA ILE A 125 31.10 6.98 -58.31
C ILE A 125 30.57 8.43 -58.09
N PRO A 126 31.38 9.36 -57.53
CA PRO A 126 30.99 10.36 -56.53
C PRO A 126 30.86 11.79 -57.09
N SER A 127 30.40 12.75 -56.27
CA SER A 127 30.71 14.17 -56.46
C SER A 127 30.54 15.01 -55.19
N HIS A 128 31.53 15.90 -55.00
CA HIS A 128 31.62 17.14 -54.20
C HIS A 128 31.62 17.01 -52.66
N ARG A 129 32.78 17.11 -51.99
CA ARG A 129 33.63 18.29 -51.63
C ARG A 129 33.22 18.93 -50.29
N SER A 130 34.19 18.89 -49.35
CA SER A 130 34.65 19.96 -48.43
C SER A 130 33.61 20.59 -47.47
N ASP A 131 33.87 20.91 -46.20
CA ASP A 131 35.08 20.97 -45.39
C ASP A 131 34.65 21.20 -43.92
N THR A 132 35.52 20.75 -43.00
CA THR A 132 35.84 21.29 -41.66
C THR A 132 34.81 21.82 -40.63
N ALA A 133 35.10 21.41 -39.38
CA ALA A 133 35.02 22.14 -38.10
C ALA A 133 33.91 21.78 -37.10
N SER A 134 34.33 21.06 -36.05
CA SER A 134 33.83 21.13 -34.66
C SER A 134 34.38 22.42 -33.98
N PRO A 135 34.10 22.79 -32.70
CA PRO A 135 33.04 22.43 -31.73
C PRO A 135 32.34 23.68 -31.12
N ASN A 136 31.19 23.53 -30.44
CA ASN A 136 30.96 24.27 -29.18
C ASN A 136 29.98 23.55 -28.24
N SER A 137 30.44 23.33 -27.02
CA SER A 137 29.61 23.03 -25.87
C SER A 137 28.70 24.22 -25.59
N THR A 138 27.40 23.99 -25.44
CA THR A 138 26.51 24.93 -24.74
C THR A 138 25.70 24.16 -23.70
N THR A 139 25.97 24.60 -22.49
CA THR A 139 25.33 24.34 -21.21
C THR A 139 23.81 24.50 -21.21
N THR A 140 23.20 23.90 -20.18
CA THR A 140 21.94 24.31 -19.54
C THR A 140 20.64 23.82 -20.18
N GLY A 141 19.98 22.87 -19.49
CA GLY A 141 18.57 22.55 -19.69
C GLY A 141 18.04 21.79 -18.48
N CYS A 142 17.15 22.44 -17.74
CA CYS A 142 16.75 22.17 -16.36
C CYS A 142 16.03 20.83 -16.16
N CYS A 143 16.25 20.22 -15.00
CA CYS A 143 15.47 19.13 -14.46
C CYS A 143 14.02 19.58 -14.19
N GLU A 144 13.09 19.17 -15.04
CA GLU A 144 11.66 19.25 -14.76
C GLU A 144 11.17 17.98 -14.07
N GLY A 145 10.39 18.18 -13.00
CA GLY A 145 9.28 17.29 -12.69
C GLY A 145 9.51 16.24 -11.61
N CYS A 146 9.75 16.67 -10.38
CA CYS A 146 9.48 15.82 -9.20
C CYS A 146 8.48 16.55 -8.30
N ILE A 147 7.18 16.33 -8.56
CA ILE A 147 6.11 16.56 -7.59
C ILE A 147 5.23 15.32 -7.63
N ILE A 148 5.36 14.48 -6.60
CA ILE A 148 4.36 13.46 -6.23
C ILE A 148 3.41 14.16 -5.26
N LEU A 149 2.14 14.27 -5.65
CA LEU A 149 1.01 14.46 -4.76
C LEU A 149 0.44 13.09 -4.40
#